data_AF-A0A661MSQ1-F1
#
_entry.id   AF-A0A661MSQ1-F1
#
_cell.length_a   1.000
_cell.length_b   1.000
_cell.length_c   1.000
_cell.angle_alpha   90.00
_cell.angle_beta   90.00
_cell.angle_gamma   90.00
#
_symmetry.space_group_name_H-M   'P 1'
#
loop_
_entity.id
_entity.type
_entity.pdbx_description
1 polymer ?
#
loop_
_entity_poly.entity_id
_entity_poly.type
_entity_poly.pdbx_seq_one_letter_code
_entity_poly.pdbx_strand_id
1 'polypeptide(L)'
;MAPKKIKKLEVMVADVIRETPDTSTLIFFTGNDTLDYKPGHFCTIAPQQFDALARWTAYLEDRKGRKEPPRAYSLASAPHEKHLAITVKEERYVSGVTDHPPLLSPPLVYRTQPGSRMEITGFTGPYVMPDDIEDRTDHVVHICAGSGIVPNWSMLKHCLAANMKLKHTLIYGNKTWQDVIYRKGLEDLEKAYPGKVKVVHALSREEGLESNGG
;
A
#
# COMPACT_ATOMS: atom_id res chain seq x y z
N MET A 1 -6.47 -12.94 24.81
CA MET A 1 -5.25 -12.22 24.39
C MET A 1 -5.49 -10.73 24.65
N ALA A 2 -4.67 -10.06 25.47
CA ALA A 2 -4.81 -8.63 25.69
C ALA A 2 -4.56 -7.88 24.36
N PRO A 3 -5.31 -6.80 24.04
CA PRO A 3 -5.07 -6.03 22.83
C PRO A 3 -3.64 -5.46 22.89
N LYS A 4 -2.84 -5.79 21.88
CA LYS A 4 -1.47 -5.30 21.75
C LYS A 4 -1.53 -3.78 21.70
N LYS A 5 -0.84 -3.11 22.63
CA LYS A 5 -0.83 -1.65 22.72
C LYS A 5 -0.33 -1.09 21.38
N ILE A 6 -1.14 -0.28 20.71
CA ILE A 6 -0.78 0.29 19.41
C ILE A 6 0.46 1.16 19.62
N LYS A 7 1.55 0.83 18.92
CA LYS A 7 2.85 1.50 19.07
C LYS A 7 2.88 2.75 18.19
N LYS A 8 3.28 3.87 18.77
CA LYS A 8 3.68 5.06 18.03
C LYS A 8 5.16 4.93 17.68
N LEU A 9 5.51 5.26 16.44
CA LEU A 9 6.85 5.11 15.92
C LEU A 9 7.20 6.35 15.10
N GLU A 10 8.28 7.03 15.46
CA GLU A 10 8.89 8.02 14.58
C GLU A 10 9.68 7.31 13.49
N VAL A 11 9.42 7.69 12.25
CA VAL A 11 10.11 7.14 11.08
C VAL A 11 10.71 8.26 10.24
N MET A 12 11.79 7.93 9.55
CA MET A 12 12.39 8.80 8.54
C MET A 12 12.18 8.17 7.17
N VAL A 13 11.74 8.96 6.20
CA VAL A 13 11.68 8.54 4.80
C VAL A 13 13.11 8.34 4.31
N ALA A 14 13.49 7.09 4.09
CA ALA A 14 14.78 6.72 3.53
C ALA A 14 14.81 6.94 2.02
N ASP A 15 13.71 6.63 1.33
CA ASP A 15 13.59 6.77 -0.12
C ASP A 15 12.12 6.91 -0.56
N VAL A 16 11.92 7.40 -1.78
CA VAL A 16 10.61 7.59 -2.41
C VAL A 16 10.62 7.04 -3.83
N ILE A 17 9.82 6.00 -4.08
CA ILE A 17 9.68 5.40 -5.40
C ILE A 17 8.39 5.88 -6.04
N ARG A 18 8.47 6.47 -7.23
CA ARG A 18 7.31 6.82 -8.06
C ARG A 18 6.83 5.56 -8.79
N GLU A 19 5.72 4.98 -8.34
CA GLU A 19 5.14 3.76 -8.93
C GLU A 19 4.34 4.06 -10.20
N THR A 20 3.51 5.11 -10.13
CA THR A 20 2.67 5.61 -11.23
C THR A 20 2.62 7.14 -11.14
N PRO A 21 2.08 7.88 -12.13
CA PRO A 21 1.98 9.34 -12.03
C PRO A 21 1.31 9.84 -10.74
N ASP A 22 0.34 9.10 -10.21
CA ASP A 22 -0.46 9.45 -9.03
C ASP A 22 -0.20 8.60 -7.78
N THR A 23 0.84 7.76 -7.79
CA THR A 23 1.14 6.83 -6.69
C THR A 23 2.63 6.83 -6.35
N SER A 24 2.97 6.81 -5.06
CA SER A 24 4.36 6.68 -4.60
C SER A 24 4.48 5.73 -3.43
N THR A 25 5.55 4.93 -3.44
CA THR A 25 5.98 4.10 -2.31
C THR A 25 6.96 4.90 -1.47
N LEU A 26 6.64 5.06 -0.19
CA LEU A 26 7.50 5.68 0.81
C LEU A 26 8.23 4.56 1.56
N ILE A 27 9.55 4.57 1.51
CA ILE A 27 10.41 3.64 2.23
C ILE A 27 10.86 4.32 3.52
N PHE A 28 10.66 3.65 4.64
CA PHE A 28 10.95 4.17 5.97
C PHE A 28 12.14 3.47 6.62
N PHE A 29 13.00 4.27 7.22
CA PHE A 29 13.96 3.86 8.22
C PHE A 29 13.33 3.99 9.61
N THR A 30 13.29 2.88 10.34
CA THR A 30 12.70 2.77 11.69
C THR A 30 13.76 2.60 12.78
N GLY A 31 15.04 2.89 12.50
CA GLY A 31 16.13 2.65 13.45
C GLY A 31 16.30 1.16 13.77
N ASN A 32 16.53 0.85 15.04
CA ASN A 32 16.69 -0.51 15.56
C ASN A 32 15.39 -1.09 16.12
N ASP A 33 14.24 -0.47 15.84
CA ASP A 33 12.95 -0.97 16.32
C ASP A 33 12.62 -2.34 15.70
N THR A 34 12.30 -3.31 16.54
CA THR A 34 11.70 -4.57 16.09
C THR A 34 10.24 -4.31 15.72
N LEU A 35 9.93 -4.51 14.44
CA LEU A 35 8.59 -4.30 13.90
C LEU A 35 7.83 -5.62 13.89
N ASP A 36 6.88 -5.76 14.80
CA ASP A 36 6.03 -6.96 14.87
C ASP A 36 4.72 -6.68 14.12
N TYR A 37 4.69 -7.07 12.84
CA TYR A 37 3.53 -6.98 11.97
C TYR A 37 3.39 -8.21 11.06
N LYS A 38 2.17 -8.46 10.59
CA LYS A 38 1.89 -9.50 9.60
C LYS A 38 1.71 -8.88 8.21
N PRO A 39 2.03 -9.61 7.13
CA PRO A 39 1.72 -9.14 5.77
C PRO A 39 0.23 -8.82 5.63
N GLY A 40 -0.08 -7.66 5.08
CA GLY A 40 -1.45 -7.14 4.97
C GLY A 40 -1.90 -6.22 6.11
N HIS A 41 -1.13 -6.08 7.19
CA HIS A 41 -1.33 -5.00 8.16
C HIS A 41 -1.14 -3.61 7.54
N PHE A 42 -1.67 -2.60 8.22
CA PHE A 42 -1.50 -1.18 7.90
C PHE A 42 -0.93 -0.40 9.09
N CYS A 43 -0.39 0.78 8.80
CA CYS A 43 -0.15 1.83 9.80
C CYS A 43 -1.08 3.02 9.54
N THR A 44 -1.20 3.92 10.51
CA THR A 44 -1.97 5.16 10.38
C THR A 44 -1.08 6.39 10.52
N ILE A 45 -1.44 7.43 9.78
CA ILE A 45 -0.78 8.74 9.78
C ILE A 45 -1.86 9.79 10.08
N ALA A 46 -1.64 10.60 11.12
CA ALA A 46 -2.54 11.68 11.49
C ALA A 46 -2.17 12.96 10.73
N PRO A 47 -3.12 13.69 10.09
CA PRO A 47 -2.81 14.95 9.41
C PRO A 47 -2.29 16.05 10.36
N GLN A 48 -2.69 15.99 11.63
CA GLN A 48 -2.35 16.99 12.65
C GLN A 48 -0.85 17.08 12.96
N GLN A 49 -0.06 16.07 12.56
CA GLN A 49 1.39 16.10 12.80
C GLN A 49 2.16 16.99 11.81
N PHE A 50 1.52 17.43 10.72
CA PHE A 50 2.19 18.20 9.67
C PHE A 50 1.84 19.68 9.80
N ASP A 51 2.82 20.50 10.18
CA ASP A 51 2.65 21.96 10.27
C ASP A 51 2.15 22.58 8.95
N ALA A 52 2.62 22.06 7.82
CA ALA A 52 2.19 22.49 6.49
C ALA A 52 0.70 22.26 6.22
N LEU A 53 0.06 21.35 6.96
CA LEU A 53 -1.37 21.04 6.84
C LEU A 53 -2.22 21.71 7.93
N ALA A 54 -1.60 22.27 8.98
CA ALA A 54 -2.31 22.74 10.18
C ALA A 54 -3.49 23.68 9.88
N ARG A 55 -3.30 24.68 9.00
CA ARG A 55 -4.37 25.61 8.60
C ARG A 55 -5.53 24.91 7.89
N TRP A 56 -5.22 23.98 7.00
CA TRP A 56 -6.23 23.23 6.24
C TRP A 56 -6.95 22.20 7.11
N THR A 57 -6.22 21.55 8.01
CA THR A 57 -6.79 20.64 9.01
C THR A 57 -7.77 21.38 9.91
N ALA A 58 -7.36 22.50 10.51
CA ALA A 58 -8.25 23.31 11.36
C ALA A 58 -9.50 23.79 10.61
N TYR A 59 -9.34 24.25 9.37
CA TYR A 59 -10.48 24.68 8.54
C TYR A 59 -11.47 23.54 8.27
N LEU A 60 -10.99 22.34 7.93
CA LEU A 60 -11.88 21.20 7.68
C LEU A 60 -12.51 20.67 8.97
N GLU A 61 -11.78 20.68 10.09
CA GLU A 61 -12.30 20.26 11.39
C GLU A 61 -13.44 21.17 11.86
N ASP A 62 -13.29 22.49 11.72
CA ASP A 62 -14.32 23.49 11.98
C ASP A 62 -15.55 23.26 11.09
N ARG A 63 -15.35 23.17 9.78
CA ARG A 63 -16.43 22.96 8.81
C ARG A 63 -17.18 21.63 9.04
N LYS A 64 -16.51 20.59 9.53
CA LYS A 64 -17.08 19.26 9.77
C LYS A 64 -17.61 19.08 11.19
N GLY A 65 -17.30 19.99 12.11
CA GLY A 65 -17.63 19.86 13.54
C GLY A 65 -16.96 18.67 14.24
N ARG A 66 -15.87 18.14 13.68
CA ARG A 66 -15.15 16.97 14.22
C ARG A 66 -13.69 16.97 13.81
N LYS A 67 -12.84 16.27 14.58
CA LYS A 67 -11.43 16.08 14.22
C LYS A 67 -11.27 15.29 12.92
N GLU A 68 -10.26 15.66 12.14
CA GLU A 68 -9.85 14.89 10.97
C GLU A 68 -9.23 13.58 11.44
N PRO A 69 -9.75 12.41 11.00
CA PRO A 69 -9.24 11.15 11.50
C PRO A 69 -7.84 10.86 10.92
N PRO A 70 -7.00 10.07 11.62
CA PRO A 70 -5.85 9.46 10.98
C PRO A 70 -6.26 8.62 9.77
N ARG A 71 -5.40 8.57 8.74
CA ARG A 71 -5.62 7.74 7.54
C ARG A 71 -4.76 6.49 7.61
N ALA A 72 -5.34 5.35 7.24
CA ALA A 72 -4.67 4.07 7.21
C ALA A 72 -3.99 3.86 5.85
N TYR A 73 -2.77 3.34 5.88
CA TYR A 73 -1.99 2.96 4.70
C TYR A 73 -1.44 1.54 4.90
N SER A 74 -1.84 0.62 4.02
CA SER A 74 -1.34 -0.75 4.04
C SER A 74 0.18 -0.78 3.87
N LEU A 75 0.81 -1.69 4.60
CA LEU A 75 2.25 -1.91 4.47
C LEU A 75 2.52 -2.61 3.13
N ALA A 76 3.41 -2.00 2.35
CA ALA A 76 3.93 -2.55 1.12
C ALA A 76 5.09 -3.52 1.37
N SER A 77 5.82 -3.37 2.47
CA SER A 77 6.91 -4.26 2.87
C SER A 77 6.38 -5.51 3.57
N ALA A 78 7.04 -6.64 3.39
CA ALA A 78 6.87 -7.88 4.13
C ALA A 78 7.77 -7.91 5.39
N PRO A 79 7.41 -8.64 6.46
CA PRO A 79 8.13 -8.60 7.73
C PRO A 79 9.62 -8.99 7.70
N HIS A 80 10.05 -9.73 6.67
CA HIS A 80 11.46 -10.10 6.50
C HIS A 80 12.30 -8.98 5.87
N GLU A 81 11.67 -7.94 5.33
CA GLU A 81 12.37 -6.83 4.67
C GLU A 81 12.95 -5.88 5.71
N LYS A 82 14.16 -5.37 5.41
CA LYS A 82 14.89 -4.46 6.30
C LYS A 82 14.17 -3.12 6.53
N HIS A 83 13.48 -2.62 5.51
CA HIS A 83 12.81 -1.33 5.56
C HIS A 83 11.30 -1.52 5.57
N LEU A 84 10.62 -0.71 6.38
CA LEU A 84 9.18 -0.61 6.33
C LEU A 84 8.80 0.22 5.10
N ALA A 85 7.71 -0.11 4.42
CA ALA A 85 7.23 0.69 3.30
C ALA A 85 5.70 0.79 3.30
N ILE A 86 5.19 1.92 2.82
CA ILE A 86 3.78 2.09 2.44
C ILE A 86 3.70 2.61 1.02
N THR A 87 2.58 2.34 0.35
CA THR A 87 2.33 2.89 -0.99
C THR A 87 1.05 3.68 -0.97
N VAL A 88 1.19 4.94 -1.31
CA VAL A 88 0.15 5.95 -1.23
C VAL A 88 -0.27 6.29 -2.64
N LYS A 89 -1.57 6.18 -2.92
CA LYS A 89 -2.18 6.71 -4.13
C LYS A 89 -2.89 8.00 -3.80
N GLU A 90 -2.78 8.99 -4.68
CA GLU A 90 -3.46 10.27 -4.54
C GLU A 90 -4.98 10.05 -4.55
N GLU A 91 -5.66 10.62 -3.56
CA GLU A 91 -7.07 10.91 -3.67
C GLU A 91 -7.21 12.32 -4.25
N ARG A 92 -8.04 12.49 -5.29
CA ARG A 92 -8.26 13.79 -5.92
C ARG A 92 -9.57 14.39 -5.44
N TYR A 93 -9.58 15.70 -5.24
CA TYR A 93 -10.82 16.45 -5.09
C TYR A 93 -11.49 16.59 -6.45
N VAL A 94 -12.72 16.09 -6.55
CA VAL A 94 -13.57 16.27 -7.73
C VAL A 94 -14.82 17.01 -7.29
N SER A 95 -15.02 18.22 -7.84
CA SER A 95 -16.17 19.06 -7.51
C SER A 95 -17.49 18.30 -7.75
N GLY A 96 -18.35 18.26 -6.73
CA GLY A 96 -19.64 17.56 -6.78
C GLY A 96 -19.57 16.04 -6.57
N VAL A 97 -18.38 15.46 -6.39
CA VAL A 97 -18.19 14.02 -6.11
C VAL A 97 -17.51 13.81 -4.76
N THR A 98 -16.48 14.60 -4.45
CA THR A 98 -15.78 14.55 -3.17
C THR A 98 -16.29 15.67 -2.27
N ASP A 99 -16.75 15.34 -1.06
CA ASP A 99 -17.28 16.34 -0.13
C ASP A 99 -16.25 17.40 0.26
N HIS A 100 -14.99 16.98 0.42
CA HIS A 100 -13.90 17.83 0.89
C HIS A 100 -12.58 17.43 0.24
N PRO A 101 -11.64 18.38 0.05
CA PRO A 101 -10.32 18.05 -0.47
C PRO A 101 -9.55 17.12 0.49
N PRO A 102 -8.87 16.08 -0.05
CA PRO A 102 -8.07 15.18 0.76
C PRO A 102 -6.81 15.88 1.25
N LEU A 103 -6.53 15.76 2.55
CA LEU A 103 -5.41 16.45 3.20
C LEU A 103 -4.07 15.71 3.04
N LEU A 104 -4.07 14.37 3.14
CA LEU A 104 -2.85 13.59 3.35
C LEU A 104 -2.27 12.97 2.08
N SER A 105 -3.07 12.30 1.26
CA SER A 105 -2.53 11.56 0.13
C SER A 105 -1.82 12.46 -0.90
N PRO A 106 -2.28 13.67 -1.25
CA PRO A 106 -1.53 14.51 -2.19
C PRO A 106 -0.11 14.90 -1.71
N PRO A 107 0.12 15.46 -0.50
CA PRO A 107 1.48 15.76 -0.05
C PRO A 107 2.33 14.51 0.18
N LEU A 108 1.75 13.39 0.61
CA LEU A 108 2.48 12.12 0.73
C LEU A 108 2.98 11.61 -0.62
N VAL A 109 2.18 11.76 -1.68
CA VAL A 109 2.53 11.32 -3.04
C VAL A 109 3.53 12.28 -3.71
N TYR A 110 3.32 13.60 -3.61
CA TYR A 110 4.07 14.54 -4.48
C TYR A 110 5.13 15.37 -3.76
N ARG A 111 5.07 15.49 -2.43
CA ARG A 111 5.89 16.46 -1.68
C ARG A 111 6.80 15.83 -0.64
N THR A 112 6.59 14.56 -0.33
CA THR A 112 7.46 13.83 0.60
C THR A 112 8.79 13.53 -0.07
N GLN A 113 9.88 13.82 0.63
CA GLN A 113 11.25 13.62 0.15
C GLN A 113 12.05 12.77 1.13
N PRO A 114 13.13 12.09 0.68
CA PRO A 114 14.08 11.47 1.59
C PRO A 114 14.55 12.44 2.69
N GLY A 115 14.68 11.93 3.92
CA GLY A 115 14.96 12.72 5.12
C GLY A 115 13.72 13.29 5.84
N SER A 116 12.54 13.27 5.20
CA SER A 116 11.29 13.69 5.87
C SER A 116 11.00 12.79 7.08
N ARG A 117 10.55 13.38 8.19
CA ARG A 117 10.16 12.64 9.40
C ARG A 117 8.66 12.67 9.60
N MET A 118 8.10 11.58 10.13
CA MET A 118 6.71 11.49 10.51
C MET A 118 6.50 10.46 11.62
N GLU A 119 5.45 10.64 12.42
CA GLU A 119 4.92 9.64 13.34
C GLU A 119 3.91 8.75 12.61
N ILE A 120 4.14 7.43 12.69
CA ILE A 120 3.17 6.42 12.30
C ILE A 120 2.67 5.68 13.53
N THR A 121 1.44 5.18 13.45
CA THR A 121 0.81 4.40 14.52
C THR A 121 0.39 3.03 13.95
N GLY A 122 0.78 1.93 14.59
CA GLY A 122 0.56 0.59 14.02
C GLY A 122 1.24 -0.54 14.81
N PHE A 123 1.29 -1.76 14.28
CA PHE A 123 0.72 -2.27 13.01
C PHE A 123 -0.46 -3.19 13.29
N THR A 124 -1.59 -3.01 12.59
CA THR A 124 -2.81 -3.79 12.83
C THR A 124 -3.58 -4.01 11.53
N GLY A 125 -4.65 -4.79 11.60
CA GLY A 125 -5.57 -5.03 10.49
C GLY A 125 -5.96 -6.50 10.40
N PRO A 126 -7.24 -6.81 10.12
CA PRO A 126 -7.70 -8.20 10.01
C PRO A 126 -7.35 -8.86 8.67
N TYR A 127 -6.87 -8.09 7.70
CA TYR A 127 -6.57 -8.56 6.35
C TYR A 127 -5.20 -9.24 6.30
N VAL A 128 -5.13 -10.45 6.84
CA VAL A 128 -3.94 -11.30 6.88
C VAL A 128 -4.30 -12.70 6.39
N MET A 129 -3.32 -13.45 5.88
CA MET A 129 -3.55 -14.88 5.63
C MET A 129 -3.72 -15.62 6.96
N PRO A 130 -4.61 -16.63 7.02
CA PRO A 130 -4.66 -17.57 8.14
C PRO A 130 -3.32 -18.28 8.32
N ASP A 131 -2.94 -18.58 9.57
CA ASP A 131 -1.68 -19.25 9.86
C ASP A 131 -1.65 -20.71 9.33
N ASP A 132 -2.82 -21.32 9.09
CA ASP A 132 -3.03 -22.67 8.52
C ASP A 132 -3.36 -22.65 7.02
N ILE A 133 -3.02 -21.58 6.29
CA ILE A 133 -3.41 -21.44 4.88
C ILE A 133 -2.92 -22.59 3.98
N GLU A 134 -1.73 -23.14 4.24
CA GLU A 134 -1.16 -24.25 3.45
C GLU A 134 -1.87 -25.59 3.69
N ASP A 135 -2.59 -25.73 4.79
CA ASP A 135 -3.44 -26.90 5.06
C ASP A 135 -4.80 -26.79 4.35
N ARG A 136 -5.20 -25.56 3.99
CA ARG A 136 -6.52 -25.25 3.39
C ARG A 136 -6.49 -25.25 1.88
N THR A 137 -5.37 -24.87 1.26
CA THR A 137 -5.25 -24.75 -0.18
C THR A 137 -3.79 -24.77 -0.62
N ASP A 138 -3.55 -25.17 -1.86
CA ASP A 138 -2.29 -25.03 -2.56
C ASP A 138 -2.26 -23.79 -3.48
N HIS A 139 -3.36 -23.04 -3.60
CA HIS A 139 -3.48 -21.92 -4.55
C HIS A 139 -4.32 -20.76 -4.00
N VAL A 140 -3.68 -19.58 -3.90
CA VAL A 140 -4.35 -18.31 -3.57
C VAL A 140 -4.62 -17.48 -4.83
N VAL A 141 -5.85 -17.00 -4.97
CA VAL A 141 -6.24 -16.03 -6.01
C VAL A 141 -6.40 -14.65 -5.39
N HIS A 142 -5.59 -13.70 -5.85
CA HIS A 142 -5.64 -12.31 -5.43
C HIS A 142 -6.42 -11.51 -6.46
N ILE A 143 -7.51 -10.84 -6.05
CA ILE A 143 -8.27 -9.95 -6.93
C ILE A 143 -8.05 -8.53 -6.42
N CYS A 144 -7.38 -7.71 -7.21
CA CYS A 144 -6.94 -6.38 -6.82
C CYS A 144 -7.30 -5.34 -7.88
N ALA A 145 -7.48 -4.09 -7.46
CA ALA A 145 -7.62 -2.96 -8.36
C ALA A 145 -6.94 -1.72 -7.79
N GLY A 146 -6.24 -0.95 -8.65
CA GLY A 146 -5.49 0.24 -8.23
C GLY A 146 -4.59 -0.02 -7.01
N SER A 147 -4.65 0.87 -6.01
CA SER A 147 -3.87 0.74 -4.76
C SER A 147 -4.34 -0.37 -3.82
N GLY A 148 -5.46 -1.06 -4.12
CA GLY A 148 -5.90 -2.24 -3.38
C GLY A 148 -4.92 -3.42 -3.45
N ILE A 149 -3.93 -3.37 -4.34
CA ILE A 149 -2.86 -4.37 -4.44
C ILE A 149 -1.87 -4.35 -3.26
N VAL A 150 -1.70 -3.20 -2.58
CA VAL A 150 -0.62 -3.00 -1.61
C VAL A 150 -0.53 -4.08 -0.52
N PRO A 151 -1.62 -4.47 0.18
CA PRO A 151 -1.51 -5.55 1.15
C PRO A 151 -1.20 -6.91 0.51
N ASN A 152 -1.72 -7.18 -0.70
CA ASN A 152 -1.46 -8.41 -1.43
C ASN A 152 -0.01 -8.49 -1.93
N TRP A 153 0.60 -7.35 -2.27
CA TRP A 153 2.02 -7.25 -2.59
C TRP A 153 2.90 -7.67 -1.41
N SER A 154 2.60 -7.19 -0.19
CA SER A 154 3.28 -7.61 1.03
C SER A 154 3.10 -9.11 1.32
N MET A 155 1.87 -9.63 1.18
CA MET A 155 1.57 -11.06 1.34
C MET A 155 2.34 -11.92 0.33
N LEU A 156 2.31 -11.57 -0.95
CA LEU A 156 2.99 -12.31 -2.01
C LEU A 156 4.50 -12.38 -1.75
N LYS A 157 5.14 -11.25 -1.45
CA LYS A 157 6.56 -11.21 -1.08
C LYS A 157 6.85 -12.09 0.13
N HIS A 158 6.00 -12.05 1.15
CA HIS A 158 6.17 -12.88 2.34
C HIS A 158 6.09 -14.38 2.05
N CYS A 159 5.06 -14.83 1.33
CA CYS A 159 4.87 -16.24 1.01
C CYS A 159 6.04 -16.80 0.19
N LEU A 160 6.52 -16.02 -0.78
CA LEU A 160 7.66 -16.41 -1.63
C LEU A 160 8.95 -16.48 -0.83
N ALA A 161 9.25 -15.48 0.01
CA ALA A 161 10.45 -15.46 0.84
C ALA A 161 10.46 -16.56 1.92
N ALA A 162 9.29 -16.92 2.46
CA ALA A 162 9.12 -18.04 3.38
C ALA A 162 9.16 -19.42 2.67
N ASN A 163 9.31 -19.43 1.34
CA ASN A 163 9.28 -20.63 0.49
C ASN A 163 8.04 -21.52 0.73
N MET A 164 6.89 -20.88 0.91
CA MET A 164 5.61 -21.59 1.01
C MET A 164 5.32 -22.38 -0.28
N LYS A 165 4.55 -23.45 -0.15
CA LYS A 165 4.13 -24.33 -1.27
C LYS A 165 3.03 -23.72 -2.13
N LEU A 166 2.42 -22.62 -1.67
CA LEU A 166 1.33 -21.92 -2.34
C LEU A 166 1.72 -21.44 -3.75
N LYS A 167 0.78 -21.64 -4.68
CA LYS A 167 0.71 -20.94 -5.95
C LYS A 167 -0.14 -19.69 -5.81
N HIS A 168 0.17 -18.68 -6.60
CA HIS A 168 -0.49 -17.37 -6.55
C HIS A 168 -0.91 -16.95 -7.96
N THR A 169 -2.20 -16.67 -8.14
CA THR A 169 -2.69 -15.95 -9.32
C THR A 169 -3.16 -14.57 -8.88
N LEU A 170 -2.58 -13.53 -9.45
CA LEU A 170 -3.02 -12.15 -9.24
C LEU A 170 -3.82 -11.68 -10.46
N ILE A 171 -5.10 -11.39 -10.26
CA ILE A 171 -5.95 -10.69 -11.24
C ILE A 171 -5.94 -9.21 -10.85
N TYR A 172 -5.32 -8.37 -11.69
CA TYR A 172 -5.06 -6.97 -11.36
C TYR A 172 -5.72 -6.00 -12.34
N GLY A 173 -6.77 -5.33 -11.87
CA GLY A 173 -7.56 -4.36 -12.61
C GLY A 173 -6.99 -2.94 -12.57
N ASN A 174 -6.71 -2.33 -13.73
CA ASN A 174 -6.24 -0.95 -13.85
C ASN A 174 -6.89 -0.24 -15.05
N LYS A 175 -6.70 1.08 -15.17
CA LYS A 175 -7.19 1.83 -16.35
C LYS A 175 -6.27 1.56 -17.54
N THR A 176 -4.99 1.86 -17.38
CA THR A 176 -3.94 1.65 -18.38
C THR A 176 -2.72 0.98 -17.75
N TRP A 177 -1.74 0.61 -18.56
CA TRP A 177 -0.42 0.15 -18.14
C TRP A 177 0.34 1.16 -17.29
N GLN A 178 0.10 2.47 -17.47
CA GLN A 178 0.72 3.52 -16.66
C GLN A 178 0.14 3.59 -15.24
N ASP A 179 -1.01 2.96 -15.01
CA ASP A 179 -1.67 2.90 -13.70
C ASP A 179 -1.30 1.64 -12.89
N VAL A 180 -0.51 0.72 -13.47
CA VAL A 180 -0.13 -0.54 -12.82
C VAL A 180 0.95 -0.30 -11.77
N ILE A 181 0.55 -0.27 -10.50
CA ILE A 181 1.46 -0.14 -9.35
C ILE A 181 2.33 -1.42 -9.26
N TYR A 182 3.63 -1.24 -8.99
CA TYR A 182 4.63 -2.31 -8.94
C TYR A 182 4.85 -3.10 -10.23
N ARG A 183 4.48 -2.55 -11.40
CA ARG A 183 4.55 -3.28 -12.68
C ARG A 183 5.84 -4.09 -12.86
N LYS A 184 6.99 -3.43 -12.75
CA LYS A 184 8.30 -4.09 -12.89
C LYS A 184 8.51 -5.17 -11.81
N GLY A 185 8.15 -4.88 -10.57
CA GLY A 185 8.26 -5.84 -9.47
C GLY A 185 7.40 -7.09 -9.68
N LEU A 186 6.20 -6.93 -10.23
CA LEU A 186 5.32 -8.05 -10.59
C LEU A 186 5.92 -8.89 -11.72
N GLU A 187 6.43 -8.25 -12.77
CA GLU A 187 7.13 -8.92 -13.88
C GLU A 187 8.37 -9.69 -13.39
N ASP A 188 9.14 -9.10 -12.46
CA ASP A 188 10.33 -9.70 -11.88
C ASP A 188 9.98 -10.91 -11.00
N LEU A 189 8.89 -10.84 -10.21
CA LEU A 189 8.42 -11.97 -9.41
C LEU A 189 7.91 -13.12 -10.28
N GLU A 190 7.14 -12.83 -11.33
CA GLU A 190 6.64 -13.88 -12.24
C GLU A 190 7.79 -14.61 -12.95
N LYS A 191 8.85 -13.89 -13.33
CA LYS A 191 10.08 -14.48 -13.90
C LYS A 191 10.90 -15.27 -12.88
N ALA A 192 11.02 -14.77 -11.65
CA ALA A 192 11.83 -15.42 -10.61
C ALA A 192 11.17 -16.69 -10.04
N TYR A 193 9.84 -16.79 -10.09
CA TYR A 193 9.08 -17.89 -9.51
C TYR A 193 8.13 -18.56 -10.54
N PRO A 194 8.68 -19.13 -11.62
CA PRO A 194 7.88 -19.72 -12.69
C PRO A 194 7.01 -20.86 -12.14
N GLY A 195 5.72 -20.85 -12.51
CA GLY A 195 4.74 -21.84 -12.04
C GLY A 195 4.24 -21.64 -10.60
N LYS A 196 4.83 -20.72 -9.83
CA LYS A 196 4.32 -20.31 -8.51
C LYS A 196 3.58 -18.98 -8.55
N VAL A 197 3.98 -18.04 -9.41
CA VAL A 197 3.32 -16.74 -9.55
C VAL A 197 2.80 -16.59 -10.98
N LYS A 198 1.56 -16.13 -11.10
CA LYS A 198 0.95 -15.73 -12.37
C LYS A 198 0.26 -14.39 -12.21
N VAL A 199 0.52 -13.45 -13.12
CA VAL A 199 -0.13 -12.13 -13.12
C VAL A 199 -1.02 -11.98 -14.35
N VAL A 200 -2.27 -11.62 -14.14
CA VAL A 200 -3.26 -11.37 -15.18
C VAL A 200 -3.74 -9.93 -15.07
N HIS A 201 -3.34 -9.10 -16.03
CA HIS A 201 -3.76 -7.70 -16.08
C HIS A 201 -5.12 -7.56 -16.76
N ALA A 202 -6.03 -6.83 -16.12
CA ALA A 202 -7.33 -6.45 -16.67
C ALA A 202 -7.37 -4.92 -16.85
N LEU A 203 -7.11 -4.44 -18.07
CA LEU A 203 -7.04 -3.01 -18.36
C LEU A 203 -8.36 -2.52 -18.97
N SER A 204 -8.96 -1.48 -18.39
CA SER A 204 -10.29 -1.01 -18.78
C SER A 204 -10.29 0.11 -19.82
N ARG A 205 -9.14 0.74 -20.07
CA ARG A 205 -9.01 1.94 -20.92
C ARG A 205 -7.70 1.99 -21.71
N GLU A 206 -7.04 0.85 -21.91
CA GLU A 206 -5.85 0.78 -22.75
C GLU A 206 -6.25 0.82 -24.22
N GLU A 207 -5.77 1.83 -24.95
CA GLU A 207 -5.99 1.92 -26.40
C GLU A 207 -5.08 0.89 -27.10
N GLY A 208 -5.66 0.04 -27.97
CA GLY A 208 -4.89 -0.93 -28.76
C GLY A 208 -5.05 -2.42 -28.38
N LEU A 209 -5.99 -2.79 -27.51
CA LEU A 209 -6.52 -4.17 -27.48
C LEU A 209 -7.48 -4.39 -28.66
N GLU A 210 -7.03 -4.10 -29.89
CA GLU A 210 -7.65 -4.72 -31.06
C GLU A 210 -7.34 -6.21 -31.00
N SER A 211 -8.40 -7.00 -31.07
CA SER A 211 -8.36 -8.45 -31.14
C SER A 211 -7.54 -8.90 -32.36
N ASN A 212 -6.25 -9.14 -32.17
CA ASN A 212 -5.51 -10.05 -33.05
C ASN A 212 -5.88 -11.49 -32.69
N GLY A 213 -7.12 -11.86 -33.00
CA GLY A 213 -7.58 -13.23 -33.09
C GLY A 213 -7.84 -13.55 -34.56
N GLY A 214 -6.80 -14.05 -35.24
CA GLY A 214 -6.95 -14.83 -36.47
C GLY A 214 -7.29 -16.28 -36.17
#